data_AF-A0AAD5VSJ3-F1
#
_entry.id   AF-A0AAD5VSJ3-F1
#
_cell.length_a   1.000
_cell.length_b   1.000
_cell.length_c   1.000
_cell.angle_alpha   90.00
_cell.angle_beta   90.00
_cell.angle_gamma   90.00
#
_symmetry.space_group_name_H-M   'P 1'
#
loop_
_entity.id
_entity.type
_entity.pdbx_description
1 polymer ?
#
loop_
_entity_poly.entity_id
_entity_poly.type
_entity_poly.pdbx_seq_one_letter_code
_entity_poly.pdbx_strand_id
1 'polypeptide(L)'
;MFKFVYFATLFAVALSQGATPQCYTSGSGSASSCTPELVKQYCQQTAKVSHTPNTWGGRCLNVGSTGRCEFYSYDSRSVSAAAADNNCEAVLNRIVQECPNGGYGTPGPNSYTFYIRPYAQGDCQSPLTVAPASS
;
A
#
# COMPACT_ATOMS: atom_id res chain seq x y z
N MET A 1 2.32 13.12 -51.78
CA MET A 1 2.53 11.78 -51.19
C MET A 1 3.13 12.00 -49.79
N PHE A 2 2.32 12.03 -48.73
CA PHE A 2 2.77 12.35 -47.36
C PHE A 2 3.00 11.05 -46.59
N LYS A 3 4.24 10.85 -46.12
CA LYS A 3 4.66 9.73 -45.27
C LYS A 3 4.35 10.07 -43.81
N PHE A 4 3.44 9.33 -43.18
CA PHE A 4 3.22 9.38 -41.73
C PHE A 4 4.24 8.48 -41.04
N VAL A 5 5.09 9.06 -40.18
CA VAL A 5 6.01 8.32 -39.32
C VAL A 5 5.36 8.23 -37.94
N TYR A 6 4.89 7.04 -37.56
CA TYR A 6 4.38 6.75 -36.22
C TYR A 6 5.54 6.36 -35.30
N PHE A 7 5.90 7.25 -34.38
CA PHE A 7 6.76 6.90 -33.26
C PHE A 7 5.91 6.23 -32.18
N ALA A 8 5.92 4.90 -32.12
CA ALA A 8 5.37 4.16 -31.00
C ALA A 8 6.39 4.19 -29.85
N THR A 9 6.19 5.08 -28.88
CA THR A 9 6.91 5.05 -27.61
C THR A 9 6.47 3.82 -26.81
N LEU A 10 7.30 2.77 -26.86
CA LEU A 10 7.23 1.65 -25.92
C LEU A 10 7.61 2.19 -24.54
N PHE A 11 6.61 2.48 -23.70
CA PHE A 11 6.82 2.59 -22.26
C PHE A 11 7.14 1.18 -21.76
N ALA A 12 8.43 0.86 -21.67
CA ALA A 12 8.90 -0.31 -20.95
C ALA A 12 8.54 -0.10 -19.47
N VAL A 13 7.40 -0.67 -19.05
CA VAL A 13 7.08 -0.80 -17.63
C VAL A 13 8.06 -1.83 -17.10
N ALA A 14 9.16 -1.35 -16.53
CA ALA A 14 10.04 -2.18 -15.72
C ALA A 14 9.24 -2.63 -14.49
N LEU A 15 8.54 -3.76 -14.61
CA LEU A 15 7.96 -4.46 -13.47
C LEU A 15 9.13 -4.87 -12.58
N SER A 16 9.40 -4.05 -11.56
CA SER A 16 10.27 -4.44 -10.47
C SER A 16 9.74 -5.77 -9.92
N GLN A 17 10.66 -6.71 -9.68
CA GLN A 17 10.36 -8.06 -9.19
C GLN A 17 9.92 -8.03 -7.70
N GLY A 18 9.06 -7.08 -7.32
CA GLY A 18 8.38 -7.10 -6.03
C GLY A 18 7.44 -8.31 -5.98
N ALA A 19 7.26 -8.90 -4.80
CA ALA A 19 6.35 -10.03 -4.65
C ALA A 19 4.94 -9.63 -5.15
N THR A 20 4.27 -10.54 -5.87
CA THR A 20 2.90 -10.34 -6.31
C THR A 20 1.98 -10.07 -5.11
N PRO A 21 1.21 -8.98 -5.12
CA PRO A 21 0.33 -8.66 -4.01
C PRO A 21 -0.70 -9.78 -3.79
N GLN A 22 -1.02 -10.03 -2.54
CA GLN A 22 -2.09 -10.92 -2.13
C GLN A 22 -3.35 -10.07 -1.91
N CYS A 23 -4.33 -10.24 -2.79
CA CYS A 23 -5.54 -9.44 -2.77
C CYS A 23 -6.59 -10.01 -1.80
N TYR A 24 -7.32 -9.12 -1.11
CA TYR A 24 -8.50 -9.54 -0.35
C TYR A 24 -9.63 -9.93 -1.31
N THR A 25 -10.33 -11.02 -0.99
CA THR A 25 -11.46 -11.53 -1.78
C THR A 25 -12.72 -10.68 -1.61
N SER A 26 -12.84 -9.96 -0.50
CA SER A 26 -13.95 -9.06 -0.20
C SER A 26 -13.43 -7.79 0.47
N GLY A 27 -14.20 -6.71 0.37
CA GLY A 27 -13.87 -5.41 0.94
C GLY A 27 -15.09 -4.50 0.95
N SER A 28 -15.04 -3.49 1.82
CA SER A 28 -16.14 -2.50 1.94
C SER A 28 -15.87 -1.22 1.15
N GLY A 29 -14.73 -1.11 0.47
CA GLY A 29 -14.35 0.03 -0.36
C GLY A 29 -13.45 -0.39 -1.52
N SER A 30 -13.12 0.57 -2.38
CA SER A 30 -12.21 0.35 -3.51
C SER A 30 -10.80 0.80 -3.18
N ALA A 31 -9.80 -0.02 -3.47
CA ALA A 31 -8.39 0.32 -3.28
C ALA A 31 -7.98 1.50 -4.16
N SER A 32 -8.63 1.67 -5.32
CA SER A 32 -8.44 2.84 -6.19
C SER A 32 -8.77 4.17 -5.50
N SER A 33 -9.57 4.15 -4.44
CA SER A 33 -9.89 5.33 -3.63
C SER A 33 -8.74 5.73 -2.70
N CYS A 34 -7.81 4.82 -2.42
CA CYS A 34 -6.60 5.08 -1.66
C CYS A 34 -5.49 5.60 -2.60
N THR A 35 -5.58 6.88 -2.96
CA THR A 35 -4.73 7.47 -4.01
C THR A 35 -3.23 7.36 -3.70
N PRO A 36 -2.36 7.47 -4.73
CA PRO A 36 -0.91 7.50 -4.54
C PRO A 36 -0.43 8.56 -3.54
N GLU A 37 -1.14 9.69 -3.40
CA GLU A 37 -0.85 10.72 -2.41
C GLU A 37 -1.06 10.22 -0.97
N LEU A 38 -2.12 9.45 -0.72
CA LEU A 38 -2.37 8.84 0.59
C LEU A 38 -1.35 7.74 0.90
N VAL A 39 -0.98 6.93 -0.10
CA VAL A 39 0.10 5.96 0.00
C VAL A 39 1.41 6.64 0.40
N LYS A 40 1.79 7.69 -0.33
CA LYS A 40 2.98 8.48 -0.05
C LYS A 40 2.94 9.10 1.34
N GLN A 41 1.80 9.68 1.73
CA GLN A 41 1.62 10.24 3.07
C GLN A 41 1.85 9.19 4.16
N TYR A 42 1.31 7.99 4.00
CA TYR A 42 1.53 6.89 4.95
C TYR A 42 3.01 6.45 5.00
N CYS A 43 3.62 6.19 3.84
CA CYS A 43 5.00 5.71 3.77
C CYS A 43 5.99 6.72 4.38
N GLN A 44 5.79 8.02 4.10
CA GLN A 44 6.70 9.06 4.58
C GLN A 44 6.52 9.42 6.06
N GLN A 45 5.32 9.20 6.64
CA GLN A 45 5.02 9.63 8.01
C GLN A 45 4.98 8.49 9.02
N THR A 46 4.64 7.27 8.61
CA THR A 46 4.39 6.15 9.53
C THR A 46 5.32 4.98 9.27
N ALA A 47 5.59 4.61 8.01
CA ALA A 47 6.53 3.53 7.72
C ALA A 47 8.00 3.87 8.08
N LYS A 48 8.30 5.16 8.29
CA LYS A 48 9.59 5.63 8.83
C LYS A 48 9.79 5.41 10.32
N VAL A 49 8.72 5.14 11.06
CA VAL A 49 8.86 4.88 12.49
C VAL A 49 9.40 3.46 12.64
N SER A 50 10.55 3.33 13.30
CA SER A 50 11.09 2.00 13.61
C SER A 50 10.11 1.30 14.54
N HIS A 51 9.56 0.19 14.09
CA HIS A 51 8.71 -0.65 14.91
C HIS A 51 9.56 -1.65 15.68
N THR A 52 9.08 -2.04 16.86
CA THR A 52 9.66 -3.21 17.54
C THR A 52 9.47 -4.42 16.62
N PRO A 53 10.46 -5.31 16.47
CA PRO A 53 10.30 -6.57 15.77
C PRO A 53 9.00 -7.30 16.12
N ASN A 54 8.32 -7.86 15.12
CA ASN A 54 7.04 -8.57 15.25
C ASN A 54 5.88 -7.71 15.76
N THR A 55 5.92 -6.39 15.51
CA THR A 55 4.81 -5.47 15.84
C THR A 55 4.21 -4.83 14.61
N TRP A 56 3.02 -4.27 14.83
CA TRP A 56 2.25 -3.56 13.81
C TRP A 56 2.42 -2.06 13.96
N GLY A 57 2.59 -1.40 12.83
CA GLY A 57 2.37 0.03 12.65
C GLY A 57 1.19 0.24 11.74
N GLY A 58 0.37 1.25 12.01
CA GLY A 58 -0.75 1.53 11.13
C GLY A 58 -1.23 2.97 11.21
N ARG A 59 -1.94 3.38 10.16
CA ARG A 59 -2.59 4.67 10.09
C ARG A 59 -3.84 4.60 9.25
N CYS A 60 -4.87 5.28 9.73
CA CYS A 60 -6.08 5.51 8.98
C CYS A 60 -6.01 6.91 8.34
N LEU A 61 -6.37 7.01 7.05
CA LEU A 61 -6.48 8.29 6.32
C LEU A 61 -7.88 8.47 5.70
N ASN A 62 -8.45 9.66 5.93
CA ASN A 62 -9.60 10.28 5.24
C ASN A 62 -9.61 10.08 3.71
N VAL A 63 -10.65 9.49 3.12
CA VAL A 63 -10.96 9.61 1.67
C VAL A 63 -12.28 10.32 1.48
N GLY A 64 -12.22 11.60 1.08
CA GLY A 64 -13.41 12.44 0.97
C GLY A 64 -14.10 12.60 2.33
N SER A 65 -15.43 12.66 2.32
CA SER A 65 -16.26 12.90 3.51
C SER A 65 -16.83 11.63 4.16
N THR A 66 -16.65 10.46 3.55
CA THR A 66 -17.31 9.23 3.99
C THR A 66 -16.43 7.98 3.90
N GLY A 67 -15.35 7.99 3.14
CA GLY A 67 -14.46 6.83 3.00
C GLY A 67 -13.19 6.97 3.81
N ARG A 68 -12.49 5.86 3.98
CA ARG A 68 -11.17 5.85 4.62
C ARG A 68 -10.29 4.71 4.09
N CYS A 69 -8.99 4.91 4.22
CA CYS A 69 -7.98 3.90 3.92
C CYS A 69 -7.18 3.58 5.17
N GLU A 70 -7.19 2.32 5.56
CA GLU A 70 -6.37 1.79 6.64
C GLU A 70 -5.10 1.18 6.06
N PHE A 71 -3.96 1.75 6.43
CA PHE A 71 -2.64 1.29 6.03
C PHE A 71 -1.95 0.62 7.21
N TYR A 72 -1.28 -0.50 6.96
CA TYR A 72 -0.50 -1.19 7.97
C TYR A 72 0.85 -1.62 7.45
N SER A 73 1.81 -1.74 8.38
CA SER A 73 3.14 -2.29 8.18
C SER A 73 3.41 -3.26 9.32
N TYR A 74 3.81 -4.48 8.98
CA TYR A 74 4.24 -5.49 9.94
C TYR A 74 5.73 -5.75 9.79
N ASP A 75 6.50 -5.56 10.86
CA ASP A 75 7.92 -5.89 10.86
C ASP A 75 8.12 -7.36 11.18
N SER A 76 8.21 -8.22 10.16
CA SER A 76 8.53 -9.64 10.36
C SER A 76 10.02 -9.90 10.56
N ARG A 77 10.86 -8.87 10.61
CA ARG A 77 12.31 -9.01 10.77
C ARG A 77 12.67 -9.06 12.26
N SER A 78 13.82 -9.64 12.57
CA SER A 78 14.39 -9.66 13.92
C SER A 78 15.17 -8.38 14.28
N VAL A 79 15.12 -7.35 13.42
CA VAL A 79 15.87 -6.09 13.57
C VAL A 79 14.91 -4.91 13.65
N SER A 80 15.12 -4.01 14.63
CA SER A 80 14.38 -2.75 14.72
C SER A 80 14.98 -1.76 13.72
N ALA A 81 14.32 -1.61 12.58
CA ALA A 81 14.69 -0.60 11.59
C ALA A 81 13.43 -0.03 10.94
N ALA A 82 13.47 1.24 10.52
CA ALA A 82 12.43 1.82 9.70
C ALA A 82 12.26 1.08 8.36
N ALA A 83 11.06 1.14 7.77
CA ALA A 83 10.85 0.67 6.42
C ALA A 83 11.40 1.69 5.40
N ALA A 84 11.84 1.22 4.24
CA ALA A 84 12.26 2.11 3.17
C ALA A 84 11.04 2.67 2.42
N ASP A 85 10.94 4.00 2.30
CA ASP A 85 9.81 4.70 1.68
C ASP A 85 9.48 4.16 0.29
N ASN A 86 10.52 4.03 -0.56
CA ASN A 86 10.37 3.56 -1.93
C ASN A 86 9.81 2.13 -2.01
N ASN A 87 10.15 1.27 -1.05
CA ASN A 87 9.63 -0.09 -0.99
C ASN A 87 8.17 -0.09 -0.51
N CYS A 88 7.84 0.73 0.48
CA CYS A 88 6.47 0.93 0.94
C CYS A 88 5.56 1.44 -0.18
N GLU A 89 5.98 2.52 -0.86
CA GLU A 89 5.22 3.13 -1.95
C GLU A 89 5.05 2.17 -3.13
N ALA A 90 6.11 1.47 -3.53
CA ALA A 90 6.05 0.52 -4.64
C ALA A 90 5.06 -0.63 -4.35
N VAL A 91 5.11 -1.22 -3.15
CA VAL A 91 4.20 -2.32 -2.78
C VAL A 91 2.75 -1.82 -2.69
N LEU A 92 2.52 -0.72 -1.98
CA LEU A 92 1.16 -0.22 -1.77
C LEU A 92 0.50 0.28 -3.07
N ASN A 93 1.24 0.98 -3.93
CA ASN A 93 0.73 1.39 -5.24
C ASN A 93 0.39 0.19 -6.12
N ARG A 94 1.18 -0.89 -6.04
CA ARG A 94 0.89 -2.12 -6.77
C ARG A 94 -0.39 -2.80 -6.25
N ILE A 95 -0.60 -2.83 -4.93
CA ILE A 95 -1.86 -3.34 -4.36
C ILE A 95 -3.05 -2.49 -4.82
N VAL A 96 -2.92 -1.16 -4.84
CA VAL A 96 -3.97 -0.26 -5.35
C VAL A 96 -4.33 -0.56 -6.80
N GLN A 97 -3.35 -0.93 -7.63
CA GLN A 97 -3.56 -1.25 -9.05
C GLN A 97 -4.13 -2.65 -9.28
N GLU A 98 -3.66 -3.64 -8.53
CA GLU A 98 -3.95 -5.06 -8.80
C GLU A 98 -5.05 -5.65 -7.92
N CYS A 99 -5.37 -5.02 -6.78
CA CYS A 99 -6.30 -5.56 -5.79
C CYS A 99 -7.46 -4.60 -5.51
N PRO A 100 -8.62 -4.75 -6.18
CA PRO A 100 -9.76 -3.84 -6.04
C PRO A 100 -10.26 -3.64 -4.60
N ASN A 101 -10.16 -4.67 -3.76
CA ASN A 101 -10.60 -4.65 -2.36
C ASN A 101 -9.47 -4.37 -1.37
N GLY A 102 -8.30 -3.98 -1.86
CA GLY A 102 -7.06 -3.91 -1.09
C GLY A 102 -6.41 -5.28 -0.94
N GLY A 103 -5.35 -5.33 -0.14
CA GLY A 103 -4.52 -6.51 -0.02
C GLY A 103 -3.26 -6.24 0.77
N TYR A 104 -2.27 -7.11 0.58
CA TYR A 104 -0.98 -7.00 1.23
C TYR A 104 0.16 -7.53 0.35
N GLY A 105 1.39 -7.12 0.67
CA GLY A 105 2.56 -7.53 -0.09
C GLY A 105 3.86 -7.19 0.62
N THR A 106 4.96 -7.72 0.09
CA THR A 106 6.31 -7.49 0.61
C THR A 106 7.24 -7.12 -0.56
N PRO A 107 8.19 -6.19 -0.38
CA PRO A 107 9.17 -5.88 -1.41
C PRO A 107 10.19 -7.02 -1.62
N GLY A 108 10.30 -7.95 -0.67
CA GLY A 108 11.19 -9.10 -0.77
C GLY A 108 11.19 -9.99 0.49
N PRO A 109 12.16 -10.91 0.62
CA PRO A 109 12.42 -11.60 1.87
C PRO A 109 13.03 -10.66 2.91
N ASN A 110 12.80 -10.93 4.20
CA ASN A 110 13.33 -10.12 5.32
C ASN A 110 13.00 -8.62 5.21
N SER A 111 11.77 -8.28 4.85
CA SER A 111 11.27 -6.92 4.79
C SER A 111 9.94 -6.77 5.51
N TYR A 112 9.47 -5.53 5.67
CA TYR A 112 8.11 -5.27 6.11
C TYR A 112 7.08 -5.86 5.14
N THR A 113 5.99 -6.37 5.68
CA THR A 113 4.76 -6.60 4.91
C THR A 113 3.88 -5.37 5.03
N PHE A 114 3.42 -4.85 3.90
CA PHE A 114 2.54 -3.69 3.84
C PHE A 114 1.13 -4.12 3.47
N TYR A 115 0.14 -3.46 4.06
CA TYR A 115 -1.28 -3.75 3.90
C TYR A 115 -2.02 -2.46 3.59
N ILE A 116 -3.06 -2.58 2.75
CA ILE A 116 -4.02 -1.52 2.50
C ILE A 116 -5.42 -2.10 2.55
N ARG A 117 -6.30 -1.45 3.31
CA ARG A 117 -7.71 -1.83 3.42
C ARG A 117 -8.61 -0.62 3.20
N PRO A 118 -9.31 -0.55 2.06
CA PRO A 118 -10.25 0.52 1.77
C PRO A 118 -11.61 0.26 2.42
N TYR A 119 -12.25 1.35 2.85
CA TYR A 119 -13.63 1.38 3.34
C TYR A 119 -14.40 2.48 2.61
N ALA A 120 -15.57 2.16 2.05
CA ALA A 120 -16.43 3.16 1.41
C ALA A 120 -17.18 4.03 2.44
N GLN A 121 -17.23 3.58 3.70
CA GLN A 121 -17.95 4.24 4.79
C GLN A 121 -17.11 4.27 6.07
N GLY A 122 -17.25 5.37 6.82
CA GLY A 122 -16.65 5.59 8.13
C GLY A 122 -15.40 6.47 8.07
N ASP A 123 -15.07 7.03 9.23
CA ASP A 123 -13.94 7.94 9.42
C ASP A 123 -12.86 7.33 10.34
N CYS A 124 -11.68 7.92 10.28
CA CYS A 124 -10.54 7.61 11.13
C CYS A 124 -10.74 8.21 12.52
N GLN A 125 -11.32 7.42 13.43
CA GLN A 125 -11.61 7.86 14.80
C GLN A 125 -10.45 7.56 15.78
N SER A 126 -9.53 6.65 15.45
CA SER A 126 -8.38 6.26 16.28
C SER A 126 -7.16 5.83 15.45
N PRO A 127 -5.94 5.96 15.99
CA PRO A 127 -4.74 5.37 15.39
C PRO A 127 -4.84 3.85 15.37
N LEU A 128 -4.34 3.23 14.29
CA LEU A 128 -4.37 1.79 14.10
C LEU A 128 -3.14 1.16 14.75
N THR A 129 -3.33 0.41 15.83
CA THR A 129 -2.24 -0.23 16.61
C THR A 129 -2.34 -1.75 16.67
N VAL A 130 -3.38 -2.32 16.06
CA VAL A 130 -3.65 -3.76 16.05
C VAL A 130 -3.63 -4.30 14.63
N ALA A 131 -3.37 -5.60 14.50
CA ALA A 131 -3.41 -6.29 13.22
C ALA A 131 -4.75 -6.04 12.50
N PRO A 132 -4.75 -5.89 11.15
CA PRO A 132 -5.98 -5.88 10.40
C PRO A 132 -6.70 -7.21 10.63
N ALA A 133 -7.97 -7.17 11.03
CA ALA A 133 -8.77 -8.37 11.23
C ALA A 133 -8.76 -9.21 9.94
N SER A 134 -8.40 -10.49 10.01
CA SER A 134 -8.48 -11.39 8.86
C SER A 134 -9.94 -11.54 8.43
N SER A 135 -10.26 -11.03 7.25
CA SER A 135 -11.54 -11.20 6.55
C SER A 135 -11.37 -12.21 5.43
#